data_AF-A0A258B6L2-F1
#
_entry.id   AF-A0A258B6L2-F1
#
_cell.length_a   1.000
_cell.length_b   1.000
_cell.length_c   1.000
_cell.angle_alpha   90.00
_cell.angle_beta   90.00
_cell.angle_gamma   90.00
#
_symmetry.space_group_name_H-M   'P 1'
#
loop_
_entity.id
_entity.type
_entity.pdbx_description
1 polymer ?
#
loop_
_entity_poly.entity_id
_entity_poly.type
_entity_poly.pdbx_seq_one_letter_code
_entity_poly.pdbx_strand_id
1 'polypeptide(L)' 'RGAVLPHTKRVRFEVLEADKRPVSASADTFEVRHVRDVQIEECRDISATILFDAGKGFDERVLAEMFTA' A
#
# COMPACT_ATOMS: atom_id res chain seq x y z
N ARG A 1 -10.13 -10.57 -0.14
CA ARG A 1 -10.15 -10.22 -1.58
C ARG A 1 -9.47 -8.87 -1.73
N GLY A 2 -8.43 -8.78 -2.56
CA GLY A 2 -7.75 -7.50 -2.84
C GLY A 2 -8.41 -6.72 -3.97
N ALA A 3 -7.96 -5.48 -4.18
CA ALA A 3 -8.32 -4.65 -5.32
C ALA A 3 -7.06 -4.05 -5.96
N VAL A 4 -7.03 -3.98 -7.30
CA VAL A 4 -6.00 -3.25 -8.05
C VAL A 4 -6.60 -1.91 -8.46
N LEU A 5 -5.90 -0.82 -8.14
CA LEU A 5 -6.30 0.53 -8.50
C LEU A 5 -5.27 1.13 -9.46
N PRO A 6 -5.68 2.00 -10.41
CA PRO A 6 -4.73 2.77 -11.19
C PRO A 6 -3.81 3.60 -10.28
N HIS A 7 -2.52 3.65 -10.59
CA HIS A 7 -1.51 4.38 -9.81
C HIS A 7 -1.81 5.88 -9.65
N THR A 8 -2.67 6.45 -10.50
CA THR A 8 -3.13 7.84 -10.41
C THR A 8 -4.19 8.08 -9.33
N LYS A 9 -4.67 7.04 -8.65
CA LYS A 9 -5.73 7.16 -7.65
C LYS A 9 -5.15 7.54 -6.29
N ARG A 10 -5.92 8.36 -5.57
CA ARG A 10 -5.71 8.68 -4.16
C ARG A 10 -6.67 7.86 -3.33
N VAL A 11 -6.17 7.20 -2.30
CA VAL A 11 -6.97 6.41 -1.37
C VAL A 11 -6.98 7.12 -0.03
N ARG A 12 -8.16 7.26 0.58
CA ARG A 12 -8.31 7.78 1.93
C ARG A 12 -8.99 6.76 2.82
N PHE A 13 -8.39 6.51 3.98
CA PHE A 13 -9.04 5.82 5.08
C PHE A 13 -9.46 6.83 6.13
N GLU A 14 -10.69 6.72 6.60
CA GLU A 14 -11.23 7.50 7.72
C GLU A 14 -11.53 6.56 8.88
N VAL A 15 -10.98 6.86 10.05
CA VAL A 15 -11.16 6.03 11.25
C VAL A 15 -12.42 6.46 11.98
N LEU A 16 -13.47 5.67 11.82
CA LEU A 16 -14.73 5.87 12.52
C LEU A 16 -14.57 5.59 14.01
N GLU A 17 -15.14 6.47 14.84
CA GLU A 17 -15.10 6.35 16.32
C GLU A 17 -13.68 6.11 16.88
N ALA A 18 -12.67 6.81 16.37
CA ALA A 18 -11.25 6.58 16.69
C ALA A 18 -10.93 6.60 18.20
N ASP A 19 -11.70 7.32 19.01
CA ASP A 19 -11.54 7.35 20.47
C ASP A 19 -11.97 6.02 21.13
N LYS A 20 -12.94 5.32 20.55
CA LYS A 20 -13.40 4.00 21.02
C LYS A 20 -12.57 2.86 20.47
N ARG A 21 -12.05 3.01 19.24
CA ARG A 21 -11.26 2.01 18.53
C ARG A 21 -10.03 2.68 17.92
N PRO A 22 -8.96 2.85 18.70
CA PRO A 22 -7.74 3.46 18.18
C PRO A 22 -7.11 2.55 17.13
N VAL A 23 -6.67 3.17 16.03
CA VAL A 23 -5.98 2.52 14.91
C VAL A 23 -4.58 3.10 14.80
N SER A 24 -3.62 2.24 14.44
CA SER A 24 -2.28 2.64 14.03
C SER A 24 -2.13 2.48 12.52
N ALA A 25 -1.31 3.35 11.91
CA ALA A 25 -0.89 3.22 10.52
C ALA A 25 0.62 3.03 10.47
N SER A 26 1.08 2.08 9.67
CA SER A 26 2.50 1.78 9.49
C SER A 26 2.86 1.84 8.01
N ALA A 27 4.00 2.45 7.71
CA ALA A 27 4.63 2.50 6.39
C ALA A 27 6.11 2.12 6.56
N ASP A 28 6.47 0.92 6.11
CA ASP A 28 7.78 0.31 6.33
C ASP A 28 8.21 0.31 7.80
N THR A 29 9.17 1.16 8.17
CA THR A 29 9.70 1.32 9.53
C THR A 29 9.09 2.48 10.30
N PHE A 30 8.20 3.25 9.68
CA PHE A 30 7.53 4.40 10.29
C PHE A 30 6.14 4.01 10.78
N GLU A 31 5.82 4.30 12.04
CA GLU A 31 4.51 4.04 12.65
C GLU A 31 3.93 5.33 13.25
N VAL A 32 2.64 5.55 12.99
CA VAL A 32 1.84 6.59 13.64
C VAL A 32 0.69 5.93 14.39
N ARG A 33 0.51 6.30 15.66
CA ARG A 33 -0.55 5.79 16.53
C ARG A 33 -1.71 6.79 16.65
N HIS A 34 -2.89 6.29 17.01
CA HIS A 34 -4.12 7.08 17.20
C HIS A 34 -4.49 7.92 15.97
N VAL A 35 -4.48 7.28 14.81
CA VAL A 35 -4.69 7.97 13.53
C VAL A 35 -6.17 8.28 13.32
N ARG A 36 -6.48 9.47 12.80
CA ARG A 36 -7.86 9.88 12.45
C ARG A 36 -8.17 9.60 10.98
N ASP A 37 -7.22 9.87 10.10
CA ASP A 37 -7.30 9.53 8.68
C ASP A 37 -5.92 9.26 8.08
N VAL A 38 -5.90 8.47 7.00
CA VAL A 38 -4.70 8.13 6.25
C VAL A 38 -4.96 8.45 4.78
N GLN A 39 -4.03 9.16 4.14
CA GLN A 39 -4.07 9.43 2.70
C GLN A 39 -2.89 8.74 2.04
N ILE A 40 -3.16 8.05 0.93
CA ILE A 40 -2.18 7.24 0.19
C ILE A 40 -2.22 7.67 -1.27
N GLU A 41 -1.05 7.99 -1.82
CA GLU A 41 -0.84 8.27 -3.23
C GLU A 41 0.57 7.85 -3.67
N GLU A 42 0.76 7.67 -4.98
CA GLU A 42 2.07 7.37 -5.56
C GLU A 42 2.96 8.61 -5.59
N CYS A 43 4.18 8.50 -5.03
CA CYS A 43 5.23 9.51 -5.12
C CYS A 43 6.02 9.31 -6.42
N ARG A 44 5.86 10.20 -7.41
CA ARG A 44 6.38 9.99 -8.79
C ARG A 44 7.84 10.38 -9.00
N ASP A 45 8.40 11.15 -8.07
CA ASP A 45 9.78 11.60 -8.04
C ASP A 45 10.72 10.59 -7.34
N ILE A 46 10.16 9.51 -6.80
CA ILE A 46 10.91 8.43 -6.15
C ILE A 46 10.77 7.16 -6.99
N SER A 47 11.89 6.55 -7.36
CA SER A 47 11.92 5.28 -8.10
C SER A 47 13.05 4.39 -7.61
N ALA A 48 12.84 3.08 -7.65
CA ALA A 48 13.85 2.07 -7.36
C ALA A 48 14.06 1.16 -8.58
N THR A 49 15.31 0.80 -8.86
CA THR A 49 15.65 -0.20 -9.88
C THR A 49 15.71 -1.57 -9.25
N ILE A 50 14.86 -2.47 -9.71
CA ILE A 50 14.81 -3.86 -9.24
C ILE A 50 15.40 -4.76 -10.33
N LEU A 51 16.36 -5.60 -9.96
CA LEU A 51 16.93 -6.63 -10.84
C LEU A 51 16.08 -7.89 -10.76
N PHE A 52 15.84 -8.52 -11.91
CA PHE A 52 15.10 -9.78 -12.03
C PHE A 52 15.71 -10.66 -13.11
N ASP A 53 15.47 -11.97 -13.01
CA ASP A 53 15.93 -12.95 -14.00
C ASP A 53 15.07 -12.90 -15.26
N ALA A 54 15.71 -13.04 -16.43
CA ALA A 54 14.99 -13.14 -17.69
C ALA A 54 14.01 -14.32 -17.67
N GLY A 55 12.73 -14.05 -17.95
CA GLY A 55 11.64 -15.04 -17.90
C GLY A 55 10.98 -15.23 -16.54
N LYS A 56 11.36 -14.43 -15.52
CA LYS A 56 10.64 -14.32 -14.23
C LYS A 56 10.42 -12.85 -13.90
N GLY A 57 9.43 -12.26 -14.57
CA GLY A 57 9.05 -10.87 -14.37
C GLY A 57 8.60 -10.60 -12.93
N PHE A 58 8.98 -9.44 -12.39
CA PHE A 58 8.56 -9.03 -11.05
C PHE A 58 7.04 -8.83 -10.95
N ASP A 59 6.43 -8.35 -12.03
CA ASP A 59 4.99 -8.15 -12.20
C ASP A 59 4.18 -9.44 -12.06
N GLU A 60 4.63 -10.53 -12.70
CA GLU A 60 4.00 -11.84 -12.58
C GLU A 60 4.04 -12.35 -11.14
N ARG A 61 5.18 -12.17 -10.45
CA ARG A 61 5.33 -12.57 -9.04
C ARG A 61 4.40 -11.78 -8.11
N VAL A 62 4.34 -10.45 -8.28
CA VAL A 62 3.48 -9.58 -7.45
C VAL A 62 2.01 -9.95 -7.59
N LEU A 63 1.55 -10.20 -8.81
CA LEU A 63 0.17 -10.60 -9.05
C LEU A 63 -0.15 -11.96 -8.41
N ALA A 64 0.78 -12.92 -8.54
CA ALA A 64 0.62 -14.24 -7.95
C ALA A 64 0.57 -14.19 -6.41
N GLU A 65 1.42 -13.41 -5.76
CA GLU A 65 1.48 -13.36 -4.29
C GLU A 65 0.31 -12.58 -3.67
N MET A 66 -0.15 -11.50 -4.32
CA MET A 66 -1.12 -10.59 -3.71
C MET A 66 -2.59 -10.94 -3.99
N PHE A 67 -2.86 -11.72 -5.06
CA PHE A 67 -4.23 -11.94 -5.54
C PHE A 67 -4.63 -13.40 -5.76
N THR A 68 -3.69 -14.36 -5.73
CA THR A 68 -4.04 -15.78 -5.79
C THR A 68 -4.37 -16.28 -4.38
N ALA A 69 -5.60 -16.76 -4.20
CA ALA A 69 -6.13 -17.31 -2.95
C ALA A 69 -6.32 -18.82 -3.07
#